data_AF-X1HAT3-F1
#
_entry.id   AF-X1HAT3-F1
#
_cell.length_a   1.000
_cell.length_b   1.000
_cell.length_c   1.000
_cell.angle_alpha   90.00
_cell.angle_beta   90.00
_cell.angle_gamma   90.00
#
_symmetry.space_group_name_H-M   'P 1'
#
loop_
_entity.id
_entity.type
_entity.pdbx_description
1 polymer ?
#
loop_
_entity_poly.entity_id
_entity_poly.type
_entity_poly.pdbx_seq_one_letter_code
_entity_poly.pdbx_strand_id
1 'polypeptide(L)'
;MQVEQISPYDYKDRILRLKKRVVSQPHELCIERAILFTESYKTTTGEPQNIRFAKAMYHLLTNMTLKIWEDEFIIGNRCTKFVGTPLYPEVR
;
A
#
# COMPACT_ATOMS: atom_id res chain seq x y z
N MET A 1 -30.06 16.85 6.21
CA MET A 1 -30.51 15.44 6.16
C MET A 1 -29.42 14.58 6.78
N GLN A 2 -29.57 14.17 8.04
CA GLN A 2 -28.70 13.14 8.60
C GLN A 2 -29.18 11.81 8.03
N VAL A 3 -28.34 11.16 7.23
CA VAL A 3 -28.60 9.80 6.77
C VAL A 3 -28.52 8.91 8.01
N GLU A 4 -29.61 8.23 8.36
CA GLU A 4 -29.57 7.21 9.41
C GLU A 4 -28.52 6.17 9.00
N GLN A 5 -27.45 6.07 9.78
CA GLN A 5 -26.40 5.08 9.51
C GLN A 5 -26.90 3.70 9.91
N ILE A 6 -27.39 2.95 8.93
CA ILE A 6 -27.68 1.53 9.09
C ILE A 6 -26.34 0.79 9.13
N SER A 7 -25.92 0.43 10.33
CA SER A 7 -24.74 -0.41 10.53
C SER A 7 -25.11 -1.88 10.32
N PRO A 8 -24.35 -2.65 9.51
CA PRO A 8 -24.57 -4.09 9.41
C PRO A 8 -24.49 -4.76 10.78
N TYR A 9 -25.29 -5.81 10.99
CA TYR A 9 -25.35 -6.53 12.27
C TYR A 9 -23.96 -7.01 12.76
N ASP A 10 -23.09 -7.44 11.85
CA ASP A 10 -21.72 -7.93 12.14
C ASP A 10 -20.66 -6.81 12.22
N TYR A 11 -21.04 -5.52 12.16
CA TYR A 11 -20.08 -4.40 12.11
C TYR A 11 -19.05 -4.46 13.25
N LYS A 12 -19.51 -4.67 14.49
CA LYS A 12 -18.64 -4.68 15.67
C LYS A 12 -17.64 -5.82 15.63
N ASP A 13 -18.11 -7.01 15.25
CA ASP A 13 -17.29 -8.22 15.21
C ASP A 13 -16.28 -8.16 14.07
N ARG A 14 -16.68 -7.67 12.89
CA ARG A 14 -15.77 -7.36 11.77
C ARG A 14 -14.63 -6.43 12.19
N ILE A 15 -14.95 -5.32 12.85
CA ILE A 15 -13.94 -4.36 13.33
C ILE A 15 -13.00 -5.02 14.35
N LEU A 16 -13.54 -5.88 15.24
CA LEU A 16 -12.73 -6.59 16.22
C LEU A 16 -11.76 -7.59 15.55
N ARG A 17 -12.22 -8.33 14.52
CA ARG A 17 -11.39 -9.23 13.71
C ARG A 17 -10.27 -8.48 13.00
N LEU A 18 -10.57 -7.36 12.33
CA LEU A 18 -9.57 -6.50 11.69
C LEU A 18 -8.53 -5.98 12.69
N LYS A 19 -8.98 -5.43 13.83
CA LYS A 19 -8.07 -4.92 14.87
C LYS A 19 -7.15 -6.03 15.40
N LYS A 20 -7.71 -7.20 15.70
CA LYS A 20 -6.93 -8.36 16.17
C LYS A 20 -5.89 -8.76 15.11
N ARG A 21 -6.27 -8.79 13.84
CA ARG A 21 -5.36 -9.11 12.73
C ARG A 21 -4.19 -8.12 12.69
N VAL A 22 -4.45 -6.80 12.72
CA VAL A 22 -3.38 -5.79 12.69
C VAL A 22 -2.41 -5.96 13.86
N VAL A 23 -2.93 -6.10 15.08
CA VAL A 23 -2.08 -6.20 16.29
C VAL A 23 -1.29 -7.51 16.34
N SER A 24 -1.83 -8.60 15.77
CA SER A 24 -1.20 -9.92 15.80
C SER A 24 -0.11 -10.14 14.74
N GLN A 25 -0.04 -9.28 13.73
CA GLN A 25 0.86 -9.48 12.60
C GLN A 25 2.27 -8.94 12.92
N PRO A 26 3.33 -9.62 12.47
CA PRO A 26 4.69 -9.13 12.62
C PRO A 26 4.90 -7.87 11.78
N HIS A 27 5.85 -7.03 12.22
CA HIS A 27 6.32 -5.89 11.44
C HIS A 27 7.31 -6.39 10.38
N GLU A 28 6.98 -6.17 9.11
CA GLU A 28 7.78 -6.67 7.99
C GLU A 28 8.30 -5.55 7.08
N LEU A 29 9.44 -5.78 6.45
CA LEU A 29 9.94 -4.92 5.37
C LEU A 29 9.45 -5.44 4.01
N CYS A 30 9.04 -4.54 3.13
CA CYS A 30 8.67 -4.86 1.77
C CYS A 30 9.62 -4.19 0.76
N ILE A 31 10.25 -5.00 -0.10
CA ILE A 31 11.23 -4.53 -1.08
C ILE A 31 10.65 -4.28 -2.48
N GLU A 32 9.37 -4.63 -2.71
CA GLU A 32 8.72 -4.52 -4.02
C GLU A 32 8.83 -3.11 -4.60
N ARG A 33 8.53 -2.10 -3.77
CA ARG A 33 8.67 -0.70 -4.17
C ARG A 33 10.09 -0.37 -4.61
N ALA A 34 11.10 -0.78 -3.84
CA ALA A 34 12.49 -0.49 -4.14
C ALA A 34 12.93 -1.10 -5.47
N ILE A 35 12.44 -2.29 -5.80
CA ILE A 35 12.67 -2.96 -7.07
C ILE A 35 12.05 -2.13 -8.20
N LEU A 36 10.74 -1.84 -8.13
CA LEU A 36 10.01 -1.09 -9.17
C LEU A 36 10.56 0.32 -9.37
N PHE A 37 10.90 1.03 -8.29
CA PHE A 37 11.55 2.33 -8.38
C PHE A 37 12.89 2.24 -9.10
N THR A 38 13.72 1.27 -8.73
CA THR A 38 15.05 1.06 -9.33
C THR A 38 14.95 0.74 -10.83
N GLU A 39 13.97 -0.08 -11.23
CA GLU A 39 13.69 -0.39 -12.63
C GLU A 39 13.37 0.86 -13.44
N SER A 40 12.42 1.68 -12.96
CA SER A 40 12.08 2.93 -13.63
C SER A 40 13.25 3.92 -13.67
N TYR A 41 14.08 3.96 -12.63
CA TYR A 41 15.24 4.85 -12.59
C TYR A 41 16.32 4.42 -13.60
N LYS A 42 16.49 3.12 -13.87
CA LYS A 42 17.42 2.62 -14.89
C LYS A 42 17.04 3.09 -16.29
N THR A 43 15.75 3.07 -16.64
CA THR A 43 15.25 3.40 -17.99
C THR A 43 15.09 4.91 -18.24
N THR A 44 15.13 5.73 -17.19
CA THR A 44 14.94 7.19 -17.27
C THR A 44 16.22 7.99 -17.05
N THR A 45 17.37 7.36 -17.32
CA THR A 45 18.69 8.01 -17.18
C THR A 45 18.80 9.20 -18.14
N GLY A 46 19.29 10.34 -17.65
CA GLY A 46 19.43 11.59 -18.42
C GLY A 46 18.23 12.54 -18.33
N GLU A 47 17.12 12.12 -17.74
CA GLU A 47 15.96 13.00 -17.52
C GLU A 47 16.10 13.85 -16.23
N PRO A 48 15.40 14.99 -16.14
CA PRO A 48 15.30 15.76 -14.90
C PRO A 48 14.75 14.92 -13.74
N GLN A 49 15.32 15.06 -12.54
CA GLN A 49 15.01 14.20 -11.39
C GLN A 49 13.52 14.19 -10.99
N ASN A 50 12.83 15.32 -11.12
CA ASN A 50 11.39 15.42 -10.88
C ASN A 50 10.57 14.57 -11.87
N ILE A 51 10.97 14.54 -13.14
CA ILE A 51 10.33 13.70 -14.17
C ILE A 51 10.62 12.23 -13.90
N ARG A 52 11.85 11.89 -13.53
CA ARG A 52 12.23 10.51 -13.15
C ARG A 52 11.39 9.99 -11.99
N PHE A 53 11.22 10.80 -10.94
CA PHE A 53 10.39 10.43 -9.80
C PHE A 53 8.92 10.25 -10.21
N ALA A 54 8.36 11.15 -11.04
CA ALA A 54 6.99 11.03 -11.52
C ALA A 54 6.78 9.74 -12.33
N LYS A 55 7.72 9.39 -13.21
CA LYS A 55 7.70 8.13 -13.96
C LYS A 55 7.85 6.90 -13.08
N ALA A 56 8.69 6.96 -12.04
CA ALA A 56 8.84 5.86 -11.08
C ALA A 56 7.58 5.65 -10.24
N MET A 57 6.90 6.72 -9.83
CA MET A 57 5.59 6.65 -9.17
C MET A 57 4.54 6.04 -10.08
N TYR A 58 4.49 6.44 -11.35
CA TYR A 58 3.60 5.84 -12.34
C TYR A 58 3.89 4.33 -12.49
N HIS A 59 5.15 3.96 -12.72
CA HIS A 59 5.57 2.55 -12.84
C HIS A 59 5.22 1.73 -11.58
N LEU A 60 5.42 2.28 -10.39
CA LEU A 60 5.03 1.63 -9.14
C LEU A 60 3.52 1.38 -9.09
N LEU A 61 2.70 2.41 -9.26
CA LEU A 61 1.24 2.31 -9.11
C LEU A 61 0.59 1.43 -10.18
N THR A 62 1.21 1.32 -11.36
CA THR A 62 0.74 0.44 -12.43
C THR A 62 1.11 -1.04 -12.21
N ASN A 63 2.24 -1.32 -11.54
CA ASN A 63 2.78 -2.69 -11.48
C ASN A 63 2.80 -3.31 -10.07
N MET A 64 2.56 -2.54 -9.01
CA MET A 64 2.59 -3.07 -7.65
C MET A 64 1.50 -4.11 -7.41
N THR A 65 1.81 -5.10 -6.57
CA THR A 65 0.84 -6.11 -6.17
C THR A 65 -0.27 -5.47 -5.33
N LEU A 66 -1.51 -5.57 -5.79
CA LEU A 66 -2.69 -5.16 -5.02
C LEU A 66 -3.18 -6.30 -4.14
N LYS A 67 -3.52 -5.98 -2.89
CA LYS A 67 -4.16 -6.91 -1.97
C LYS A 67 -5.39 -6.26 -1.36
N ILE A 68 -6.48 -7.01 -1.37
CA ILE A 68 -7.68 -6.71 -0.60
C ILE A 68 -7.76 -7.78 0.48
N TRP A 69 -7.71 -7.36 1.73
CA TRP A 69 -7.75 -8.28 2.86
C TRP A 69 -9.19 -8.54 3.29
N GLU A 70 -9.43 -9.70 3.89
CA GLU A 70 -10.75 -10.04 4.40
C GLU A 70 -11.21 -9.01 5.45
N ASP A 71 -12.52 -8.75 5.49
CA ASP A 71 -13.18 -7.75 6.33
C ASP A 71 -12.94 -6.27 5.93
N GLU A 72 -12.18 -5.97 4.87
CA GLU A 72 -11.97 -4.60 4.39
C GLU A 72 -13.15 -4.04 3.60
N PHE A 73 -13.62 -2.86 4.00
CA PHE A 73 -14.59 -2.06 3.25
C PHE A 73 -13.93 -0.87 2.56
N ILE A 74 -12.87 -0.32 3.17
CA ILE A 74 -12.00 0.67 2.55
C ILE A 74 -10.73 -0.09 2.15
N ILE A 75 -10.48 -0.13 0.84
CA ILE A 75 -9.36 -0.86 0.26
C ILE A 75 -8.19 0.08 -0.05
N GLY A 76 -7.00 -0.50 -0.15
CA GLY A 76 -5.79 0.21 -0.55
C GLY A 76 -4.60 -0.28 0.25
N ASN A 77 -3.69 -0.99 -0.41
CA ASN A 77 -2.47 -1.47 0.21
C ASN A 77 -1.27 -0.62 -0.21
N ARG A 78 -0.35 -0.40 0.74
CA ARG A 78 0.93 0.28 0.47
C ARG A 78 2.02 -0.68 0.01
N CYS A 79 1.89 -1.95 0.34
CA CYS A 79 2.83 -3.02 0.00
C CYS A 79 2.16 -4.39 0.13
N THR A 80 2.88 -5.47 -0.16
CA THR A 80 2.36 -6.85 -0.07
C THR A 80 2.19 -7.39 1.34
N LYS A 81 2.67 -6.67 2.36
CA LYS A 81 2.67 -7.09 3.77
C LYS A 81 1.57 -6.36 4.54
N PHE A 82 0.86 -7.05 5.42
CA PHE A 82 -0.29 -6.50 6.14
C PHE A 82 0.12 -5.39 7.12
N VAL A 83 1.15 -5.65 7.93
CA VAL A 83 1.82 -4.65 8.76
C VAL A 83 3.26 -4.54 8.29
N GLY A 84 3.44 -3.86 7.15
CA GLY A 84 4.78 -3.67 6.60
C GLY A 84 5.07 -2.28 6.11
N THR A 85 6.37 -2.01 6.04
CA THR A 85 6.92 -0.76 5.55
C THR A 85 7.64 -1.01 4.22
N PRO A 86 7.24 -0.34 3.14
CA PRO A 86 7.98 -0.39 1.89
C PRO A 86 9.34 0.30 2.05
N LEU A 87 10.34 -0.19 1.33
CA LEU A 87 11.66 0.42 1.27
C LEU A 87 11.70 1.58 0.26
N TYR A 88 12.34 2.69 0.66
CA TYR A 88 12.46 3.92 -0.12
C TYR A 88 13.92 4.23 -0.46
N PRO A 89 14.54 3.50 -1.41
CA PRO A 89 15.97 3.65 -1.72
C PRO A 89 16.35 5.03 -2.29
N GLU A 90 15.37 5.78 -2.81
CA GLU A 90 15.57 7.09 -3.40
C GLU A 90 15.55 8.24 -2.38
N VAL A 91 15.12 7.99 -1.15
CA VAL A 91 15.08 8.98 -0.07
C VAL A 91 16.37 8.82 0.75
N ARG A 92 17.21 9.85 0.72
CA ARG A 92 18.39 9.98 1.57
C ARG A 92 18.33 11.30 2.32
#